data_AF-A0A9P6ML07-F1
#
_entry.id   AF-A0A9P6ML07-F1
#
_cell.length_a   1.000
_cell.length_b   1.000
_cell.length_c   1.000
_cell.angle_alpha   90.00
_cell.angle_beta   90.00
_cell.angle_gamma   90.00
#
_symmetry.space_group_name_H-M   'P 1'
#
loop_
_entity.id
_entity.type
_entity.pdbx_description
1 polymer ?
#
loop_
_entity_poly.entity_id
_entity_poly.type
_entity_poly.pdbx_seq_one_letter_code
_entity_poly.pdbx_strand_id
1 'polypeptide(L)' 'MSEVEETIRRLSGKKNVEGVVLVNQLGLVIRSTLDVSVGRQYATLMSQLVRTARESIAQLDAQ' A
#
# COMPACT_ATOMS: atom_id res chain seq x y z
N MET A 1 -21.18 7.22 -1.15
CA MET A 1 -19.84 6.88 -0.61
C MET A 1 -18.87 6.90 -1.77
N SER A 2 -17.68 7.45 -1.59
CA SER A 2 -16.65 7.44 -2.64
C SER A 2 -16.19 6.00 -2.89
N GLU A 3 -15.91 5.62 -4.14
CA GLU A 3 -15.41 4.28 -4.53
C GLU A 3 -14.23 3.81 -3.66
N VAL A 4 -13.39 4.75 -3.24
CA VAL A 4 -12.25 4.53 -2.34
C VAL A 4 -12.71 4.07 -0.95
N GLU A 5 -13.76 4.69 -0.40
CA GLU A 5 -14.30 4.33 0.91
C GLU A 5 -14.98 2.97 0.88
N GLU A 6 -15.70 2.67 -0.20
CA GLU A 6 -16.30 1.34 -0.40
C GLU A 6 -15.21 0.26 -0.45
N THR A 7 -14.12 0.52 -1.17
CA THR A 7 -12.99 -0.40 -1.26
C THR A 7 -12.32 -0.62 0.09
N ILE A 8 -12.08 0.45 0.87
CA ILE A 8 -11.53 0.33 2.22
C ILE A 8 -12.47 -0.50 3.10
N ARG A 9 -13.76 -0.21 3.09
CA ARG A 9 -14.75 -0.95 3.89
C ARG A 9 -14.82 -2.42 3.51
N ARG A 10 -14.79 -2.73 2.21
CA ARG A 10 -14.80 -4.10 1.69
C ARG A 10 -13.54 -4.88 2.07
N LEU A 11 -12.38 -4.21 2.10
CA LEU A 11 -11.12 -4.82 2.54
C LEU A 11 -11.10 -5.06 4.05
N SER A 12 -11.44 -4.05 4.85
CA SER A 12 -11.48 -4.15 6.32
C SER A 12 -12.56 -5.11 6.82
N GLY A 13 -13.62 -5.36 6.04
CA GLY A 13 -14.69 -6.29 6.39
C GLY A 13 -14.36 -7.77 6.18
N LYS A 14 -13.21 -8.10 5.58
CA LYS A 14 -12.78 -9.50 5.39
C LYS A 14 -12.24 -10.09 6.69
N LYS A 15 -12.53 -11.36 6.94
CA LYS A 15 -11.98 -12.11 8.07
C LYS A 15 -10.45 -12.12 7.98
N ASN A 16 -9.79 -11.89 9.12
CA ASN A 16 -8.33 -11.83 9.27
C ASN A 16 -7.63 -10.64 8.56
N VAL A 17 -8.35 -9.57 8.22
CA VAL A 17 -7.71 -8.31 7.83
C VAL A 17 -7.49 -7.47 9.09
N GLU A 18 -6.23 -7.35 9.51
CA GLU A 18 -5.87 -6.52 10.67
C GLU A 18 -5.85 -5.02 10.34
N GLY A 19 -5.56 -4.67 9.10
CA GLY A 19 -5.72 -3.31 8.64
C GLY A 19 -5.44 -3.06 7.17
N VAL A 20 -5.81 -1.87 6.74
CA VAL A 20 -5.69 -1.39 5.37
C VAL A 20 -4.96 -0.06 5.40
N VAL A 21 -3.93 0.07 4.55
CA VAL A 21 -3.14 1.30 4.41
C VAL A 21 -3.20 1.76 2.96
N LEU A 22 -3.65 2.99 2.75
CA LEU A 22 -3.68 3.66 1.47
C LEU A 22 -2.48 4.60 1.37
N VAL A 23 -1.66 4.38 0.35
CA VAL A 23 -0.40 5.10 0.12
C VAL A 23 -0.39 5.77 -1.24
N ASN A 24 0.27 6.93 -1.33
CA ASN A 24 0.54 7.57 -2.61
C ASN A 24 1.85 7.04 -3.25
N GLN A 25 2.18 7.53 -4.44
CA GLN A 25 3.40 7.15 -5.17
C GLN A 25 4.70 7.58 -4.46
N LEU A 26 4.63 8.53 -3.52
CA LEU A 26 5.76 8.99 -2.72
C LEU A 26 5.97 8.12 -1.46
N GLY A 27 5.10 7.13 -1.22
CA GLY A 27 5.13 6.30 -0.01
C GLY A 27 4.57 7.00 1.24
N LEU A 28 3.77 8.05 1.07
CA LEU A 28 3.08 8.72 2.15
C LEU A 28 1.69 8.10 2.36
N VAL A 29 1.34 7.90 3.63
CA VAL A 29 0.03 7.38 4.04
C VAL A 29 -1.03 8.47 3.88
N ILE A 30 -2.06 8.18 3.07
CA ILE A 30 -3.24 9.05 2.91
C ILE A 30 -4.30 8.66 3.96
N ARG A 31 -4.53 7.35 4.12
CA ARG A 31 -5.48 6.77 5.07
C ARG A 31 -4.93 5.44 5.58
N SER A 32 -5.21 5.12 6.83
CA SER A 32 -4.80 3.86 7.45
C SER A 32 -5.82 3.47 8.51
N THR A 33 -6.09 2.18 8.64
CA THR A 33 -6.78 1.62 9.81
C THR A 33 -5.80 1.07 10.85
N LEU A 34 -4.51 1.02 10.52
CA LEU A 34 -3.41 0.70 11.44
C LEU A 34 -2.93 1.95 12.18
N ASP A 35 -2.21 1.73 13.29
CA ASP A 35 -1.48 2.78 13.99
C ASP A 35 -0.59 3.60 13.04
N VAL A 36 -0.50 4.90 13.29
CA VAL A 36 0.18 5.85 12.40
C VAL A 36 1.67 5.52 12.25
N SER A 37 2.33 5.08 13.31
CA SER A 37 3.76 4.74 13.28
C SER A 37 4.03 3.54 12.38
N VAL A 38 3.26 2.47 12.59
CA VAL A 38 3.34 1.22 11.86
C VAL A 38 2.96 1.43 10.39
N GLY A 39 1.85 2.12 10.13
CA GLY A 39 1.39 2.43 8.78
C GLY A 39 2.44 3.21 7.97
N ARG A 40 3.13 4.18 8.58
CA ARG A 40 4.19 4.95 7.91
C ARG A 40 5.42 4.10 7.61
N GLN A 41 5.81 3.22 8.53
CA GLN A 41 6.94 2.32 8.32
C GLN A 41 6.67 1.37 7.15
N TYR A 42 5.52 0.71 7.14
CA TYR A 42 5.12 -0.18 6.05
C TYR A 42 5.00 0.55 4.72
N ALA A 43 4.41 1.75 4.71
CA ALA A 43 4.32 2.57 3.50
C ALA A 43 5.69 2.82 2.86
N THR A 44 6.69 3.18 3.67
CA THR A 44 8.04 3.45 3.19
C THR A 44 8.69 2.20 2.61
N LEU A 45 8.67 1.10 3.37
CA LEU A 45 9.31 -0.16 2.97
C LEU A 45 8.65 -0.77 1.72
N MET A 46 7.32 -0.77 1.66
CA MET A 46 6.58 -1.32 0.52
C MET A 46 6.78 -0.48 -0.74
N SER A 47 6.79 0.85 -0.64
CA SER A 47 7.07 1.69 -1.81
C SER A 47 8.48 1.48 -2.36
N GLN A 48 9.48 1.31 -1.50
CA GLN A 48 10.84 0.96 -1.93
C GLN A 48 10.89 -0.41 -2.62
N LEU A 49 10.27 -1.42 -2.03
CA LEU A 49 10.19 -2.76 -2.61
C LEU A 49 9.54 -2.76 -3.99
N VAL A 50 8.39 -2.08 -4.13
CA VAL A 50 7.68 -1.97 -5.42
C VAL A 50 8.52 -1.28 -6.47
N ARG A 51 9.28 -0.24 -6.09
CA ARG A 51 10.20 0.44 -7.02
C ARG A 51 11.29 -0.50 -7.51
N THR A 52 12.00 -1.16 -6.61
CA THR A 52 13.06 -2.12 -6.96
C THR A 52 12.51 -3.27 -7.80
N ALA A 53 11.34 -3.83 -7.45
CA ALA A 53 10.72 -4.89 -8.23
C ALA A 53 10.38 -4.45 -9.66
N ARG A 54 9.84 -3.24 -9.85
CA ARG A 54 9.58 -2.69 -11.19
C ARG A 54 10.86 -2.49 -12.00
N GLU A 55 11.91 -1.96 -11.36
CA GLU A 55 13.22 -1.77 -11.98
C GLU A 55 13.83 -3.11 -12.41
N SER A 56 13.78 -4.13 -11.55
CA SER A 56 14.28 -5.48 -11.88
C SER A 56 13.51 -6.12 -13.03
N ILE A 57 12.18 -6.01 -13.05
CA ILE A 57 11.36 -6.55 -14.16
C ILE A 57 11.67 -5.80 -15.45
N ALA A 58 11.76 -4.47 -15.41
CA ALA A 58 12.10 -3.67 -16.59
C ALA A 58 13.49 -3.98 -17.16
N GLN A 59 14.46 -4.31 -16.29
CA GLN A 59 15.78 -4.76 -16.72
C GLN A 59 15.75 -6.13 -17.40
N LEU A 60 14.90 -7.05 -16.93
CA LEU A 60 14.73 -8.36 -17.55
C LEU A 60 14.05 -8.27 -18.91
N ASP A 61 13.01 -7.45 -19.05
CA ASP A 61 12.28 -7.27 -20.32
C ASP A 61 13.11 -6.53 -21.39
N ALA A 62 14.11 -5.75 -20.98
CA ALA A 62 15.00 -5.02 -21.87
C ALA A 62 16.18 -5.85 -22.41
N GLN A 63 16.38 -7.08 -21.91
CA GLN A 63 17.41 -8.04 -22.36
C GLN A 63 16.85 -9.03 -23.37
#